data_AF-A0AAU4E0D3-F1
#
_entry.id   AF-A0AAU4E0D3-F1
#
_cell.length_a   1.000
_cell.length_b   1.000
_cell.length_c   1.000
_cell.angle_alpha   90.00
_cell.angle_beta   90.00
_cell.angle_gamma   90.00
#
_symmetry.space_group_name_H-M   'P 1'
#
loop_
_entity.id
_entity.type
_entity.pdbx_description
1 polymer ?
#
loop_
_entity_poly.entity_id
_entity_poly.type
_entity_poly.pdbx_seq_one_letter_code
_entity_poly.pdbx_strand_id
1 'polypeptide(L)'
;MTTWEDVVRLASELPEVEAATWYRTPALKVAGKGFARLRDEAEGGLVVLCGLEEKAALLESGDAAFFTTPHYDGYGSIIVDLDEVDVDQLRELLEEAWRLKAPKRLTR
;
A
#
# COMPACT_ATOMS: atom_id res chain seq x y z
N MET A 1 8.17 -7.55 -12.64
CA MET A 1 8.04 -8.16 -11.29
C MET A 1 8.71 -7.28 -10.27
N THR A 2 7.88 -6.53 -9.56
CA THR A 2 8.26 -5.80 -8.37
C THR A 2 8.23 -6.75 -7.17
N THR A 3 9.17 -6.63 -6.25
CA THR A 3 9.24 -7.50 -5.07
C THR A 3 8.84 -6.79 -3.79
N TRP A 4 8.64 -7.53 -2.71
CA TRP A 4 8.49 -6.93 -1.38
C TRP A 4 9.74 -6.12 -0.98
N GLU A 5 10.94 -6.54 -1.38
CA GLU A 5 12.17 -5.79 -1.11
C GLU A 5 12.16 -4.44 -1.83
N ASP A 6 11.62 -4.37 -3.04
CA ASP A 6 11.39 -3.11 -3.74
C ASP A 6 10.37 -2.23 -3.02
N VAL A 7 9.25 -2.79 -2.56
CA VAL A 7 8.24 -2.06 -1.77
C VAL A 7 8.88 -1.44 -0.53
N VAL A 8 9.67 -2.22 0.22
CA VAL A 8 10.40 -1.73 1.40
C VAL A 8 11.39 -0.63 1.01
N ARG A 9 12.15 -0.82 -0.07
CA ARG A 9 13.13 0.16 -0.57
C ARG A 9 12.44 1.49 -0.91
N LEU A 10 11.37 1.46 -1.70
CA LEU A 10 10.60 2.64 -2.12
C LEU A 10 10.04 3.38 -0.90
N ALA A 11 9.38 2.65 0.01
CA ALA A 11 8.76 3.25 1.18
C ALA A 11 9.78 3.79 2.20
N SER A 12 10.97 3.19 2.29
CA SER A 12 12.03 3.64 3.21
C SER A 12 12.66 4.97 2.81
N GLU A 13 12.38 5.46 1.60
CA GLU A 13 12.75 6.83 1.18
C GLU A 13 11.90 7.89 1.91
N LEU A 14 10.75 7.48 2.48
CA LEU A 14 9.85 8.36 3.22
C LEU A 14 10.26 8.45 4.71
N PRO A 15 10.05 9.61 5.37
CA PRO A 15 10.43 9.79 6.76
C PRO A 15 9.73 8.81 7.73
N GLU A 16 10.53 8.26 8.65
CA GLU A 16 10.09 7.39 9.76
C GLU A 16 9.24 6.19 9.32
N VAL A 17 9.54 5.63 8.14
CA VAL A 17 9.02 4.32 7.74
C VAL A 17 9.85 3.21 8.38
N GLU A 18 9.15 2.22 8.92
CA GLU A 18 9.74 1.00 9.44
C GLU A 18 9.07 -0.23 8.83
N ALA A 19 9.87 -1.26 8.52
CA ALA A 19 9.37 -2.60 8.26
C ALA A 19 9.00 -3.26 9.60
N ALA A 20 7.77 -3.75 9.69
CA ALA A 20 7.21 -4.34 10.88
C ALA A 20 6.25 -5.48 10.50
N THR A 21 5.36 -5.84 11.42
CA THR A 21 4.30 -6.82 11.17
C THR A 21 2.91 -6.25 11.47
N TRP A 22 1.94 -6.69 10.67
CA TRP A 22 0.51 -6.44 10.86
C TRP A 22 -0.26 -7.71 10.47
N TYR A 23 -1.16 -8.18 11.33
CA TYR A 23 -1.83 -9.48 11.16
C TYR A 23 -0.86 -10.68 10.99
N ARG A 24 0.35 -10.60 11.57
CA ARG A 24 1.44 -11.58 11.43
C ARG A 24 2.05 -11.65 10.02
N THR A 25 1.71 -10.70 9.15
CA THR A 25 2.30 -10.54 7.80
C THR A 25 3.28 -9.37 7.77
N PRO A 26 4.29 -9.38 6.86
CA PRO A 26 5.19 -8.24 6.65
C PRO A 26 4.40 -6.95 6.34
N ALA A 27 4.79 -5.84 6.97
CA ALA A 27 4.08 -4.58 6.84
C ALA A 27 5.00 -3.38 6.92
N LEU A 28 4.52 -2.24 6.44
CA LEU A 28 5.16 -0.94 6.57
C LEU A 28 4.34 -0.07 7.52
N LYS A 29 5.04 0.59 8.44
CA LYS A 29 4.45 1.53 9.40
C LYS A 29 5.17 2.86 9.36
N VAL A 30 4.44 3.93 9.65
CA VAL A 30 4.99 5.25 9.95
C VAL A 30 4.60 5.63 11.37
N ALA A 31 5.58 5.94 12.22
CA ALA A 31 5.36 6.27 13.63
C ALA A 31 4.40 5.28 14.34
N GLY A 32 4.61 3.97 14.14
CA GLY A 32 3.79 2.89 14.70
C GLY A 32 2.44 2.63 14.03
N LYS A 33 2.06 3.38 12.97
CA LYS A 33 0.79 3.21 12.24
C LYS A 33 1.01 2.53 10.89
N GLY A 34 0.33 1.42 10.65
CA GLY A 34 0.40 0.68 9.38
C GLY A 34 -0.23 1.44 8.22
N PHE A 35 0.43 1.39 7.05
CA PHE A 35 -0.06 1.97 5.80
C PHE A 35 0.00 1.00 4.61
N ALA A 36 0.85 -0.02 4.66
CA ALA A 36 0.84 -1.11 3.69
C ALA A 36 1.20 -2.45 4.36
N ARG A 37 0.74 -3.57 3.79
CA ARG A 37 1.12 -4.93 4.21
C ARG A 37 1.11 -5.92 3.06
N LEU A 38 1.99 -6.90 3.12
CA LEU A 38 1.96 -8.04 2.23
C LEU A 38 0.81 -8.99 2.64
N ARG A 39 0.00 -9.45 1.69
CA ARG A 39 -1.07 -10.42 1.92
C ARG A 39 -0.62 -11.81 1.48
N ASP A 40 0.44 -12.32 2.10
CA ASP A 40 1.01 -13.66 1.82
C ASP A 40 0.07 -14.81 2.21
N GLU A 41 -0.87 -14.55 3.13
CA GLU A 41 -1.83 -15.51 3.66
C GLU A 41 -2.99 -15.88 2.70
N ALA A 42 -3.13 -15.20 1.56
CA ALA A 42 -4.21 -15.41 0.59
C ALA A 42 -3.66 -15.50 -0.84
N GLU A 43 -4.42 -15.07 -1.84
CA GLU A 43 -4.01 -15.05 -3.27
C GLU A 43 -2.84 -14.08 -3.58
N GLY A 44 -2.13 -13.57 -2.56
CA GLY A 44 -0.98 -12.68 -2.73
C GLY A 44 -1.34 -11.21 -2.95
N GLY A 45 -0.32 -10.40 -3.23
CA GLY A 45 -0.45 -8.96 -3.46
C GLY A 45 -0.20 -8.10 -2.21
N LEU A 46 -0.08 -6.80 -2.45
CA LEU A 46 0.19 -5.78 -1.45
C LEU A 46 -1.10 -5.04 -1.12
N VAL A 47 -1.52 -5.05 0.14
CA VAL A 47 -2.63 -4.20 0.60
C VAL A 47 -2.06 -2.83 0.94
N VAL A 48 -2.57 -1.79 0.30
CA VAL A 48 -2.17 -0.39 0.53
C VAL A 48 -3.39 0.41 0.97
N LEU A 49 -3.25 1.21 2.03
CA LEU A 49 -4.31 2.10 2.51
C LEU A 49 -4.44 3.29 1.56
N CYS A 50 -5.68 3.61 1.17
CA CYS A 50 -6.00 4.66 0.22
C CYS A 50 -7.34 5.32 0.55
N GLY A 51 -7.64 6.45 -0.08
CA GLY A 51 -8.97 7.06 0.01
C GLY A 51 -10.05 6.19 -0.65
N LEU A 52 -11.32 6.32 -0.26
CA LEU A 52 -12.41 5.61 -0.96
C LEU A 52 -12.59 6.11 -2.40
N GLU A 53 -12.42 7.41 -2.63
CA GLU A 53 -12.49 8.01 -3.97
C GLU A 53 -11.33 7.53 -4.86
N GLU A 54 -10.12 7.52 -4.31
CA GLU A 54 -8.92 6.99 -4.98
C GLU A 54 -9.07 5.50 -5.30
N LYS A 55 -9.55 4.70 -4.35
CA LYS A 55 -9.87 3.28 -4.57
C LYS A 55 -10.85 3.11 -5.73
N ALA A 56 -11.92 3.91 -5.77
CA ALA A 56 -12.90 3.85 -6.86
C ALA A 56 -12.24 4.17 -8.20
N ALA A 57 -11.45 5.25 -8.28
CA ALA A 57 -10.74 5.64 -9.48
C ALA A 57 -9.75 4.57 -9.98
N LEU A 58 -8.98 3.94 -9.08
CA LEU A 58 -8.07 2.85 -9.42
C LEU A 58 -8.82 1.64 -9.99
N LEU A 59 -9.96 1.27 -9.39
CA LEU A 59 -10.79 0.17 -9.89
C LEU A 59 -11.47 0.50 -11.23
N GLU A 60 -11.92 1.74 -11.41
CA GLU A 60 -12.54 2.22 -12.65
C GLU A 60 -11.54 2.38 -13.81
N SER A 61 -10.24 2.52 -13.51
CA SER A 61 -9.18 2.60 -14.52
C SER A 61 -9.08 1.35 -15.40
N GLY A 62 -9.50 0.19 -14.87
CA GLY A 62 -9.38 -1.11 -15.54
C GLY A 62 -7.95 -1.67 -15.58
N ASP A 63 -7.00 -1.06 -14.86
CA ASP A 63 -5.65 -1.56 -14.74
C ASP A 63 -5.61 -2.86 -13.91
N ALA A 64 -5.03 -3.91 -14.49
CA ALA A 64 -4.96 -5.24 -13.89
C ALA A 64 -4.12 -5.27 -12.60
N ALA A 65 -3.25 -4.29 -12.39
CA ALA A 65 -2.45 -4.18 -11.17
C ALA A 65 -3.29 -3.87 -9.92
N PHE A 66 -4.52 -3.34 -10.05
CA PHE A 66 -5.32 -2.90 -8.91
C PHE A 66 -6.64 -3.65 -8.81
N PHE A 67 -6.90 -4.22 -7.64
CA PHE A 67 -8.14 -4.95 -7.40
C PHE A 67 -8.60 -4.88 -5.94
N THR A 68 -9.81 -5.36 -5.70
CA THR A 68 -10.40 -5.53 -4.36
C THR A 68 -11.02 -6.92 -4.28
N THR A 69 -11.21 -7.41 -3.06
CA THR A 69 -12.02 -8.61 -2.81
C THR A 69 -13.20 -8.24 -1.91
N PRO A 70 -14.24 -9.08 -1.80
CA PRO A 70 -15.39 -8.80 -0.93
C PRO A 70 -15.03 -8.46 0.52
N HIS A 71 -13.87 -8.94 1.01
CA HIS A 71 -13.38 -8.62 2.34
C HIS A 71 -12.97 -7.15 2.51
N TYR A 72 -12.55 -6.47 1.43
CA TYR A 72 -12.06 -5.10 1.42
C TYR A 72 -13.09 -4.10 0.85
N ASP A 73 -14.28 -4.54 0.47
CA ASP A 73 -15.31 -3.66 -0.04
C ASP A 73 -15.77 -2.65 1.02
N GLY A 74 -15.88 -1.38 0.63
CA GLY A 74 -16.19 -0.27 1.54
C GLY A 74 -15.05 0.15 2.48
N TYR A 75 -13.89 -0.52 2.45
CA TYR A 75 -12.70 -0.12 3.18
C TYR A 75 -11.73 0.69 2.29
N GLY A 76 -11.12 1.72 2.88
CA GLY A 76 -10.09 2.57 2.26
C GLY A 76 -8.75 1.85 2.11
N SER A 77 -8.76 0.79 1.31
CA SER A 77 -7.56 0.04 0.95
C SER A 77 -7.76 -0.67 -0.39
N ILE A 78 -6.70 -0.70 -1.19
CA ILE A 78 -6.62 -1.38 -2.47
C ILE A 78 -5.62 -2.55 -2.37
N ILE A 79 -5.84 -3.59 -3.16
CA ILE A 79 -4.86 -4.65 -3.36
C ILE A 79 -4.10 -4.37 -4.65
N VAL A 80 -2.78 -4.44 -4.58
CA VAL A 80 -1.86 -4.25 -5.70
C VAL A 80 -1.21 -5.58 -6.05
N ASP A 81 -1.27 -5.95 -7.33
CA ASP A 81 -0.47 -7.03 -7.89
C ASP A 81 0.96 -6.52 -8.17
N LEU A 82 1.96 -7.10 -7.51
CA LEU A 82 3.34 -6.66 -7.65
C LEU A 82 4.00 -7.15 -8.95
N ASP A 83 3.43 -8.14 -9.62
CA ASP A 83 3.94 -8.62 -10.90
C ASP A 83 3.59 -7.65 -12.05
N GLU A 84 2.41 -7.02 -11.96
CA GLU A 84 1.83 -6.18 -13.02
C GLU A 84 2.03 -4.67 -12.78
N VAL A 85 2.17 -4.23 -11.52
CA VAL A 85 2.21 -2.79 -11.20
C VAL A 85 3.44 -2.08 -11.76
N ASP A 86 3.22 -0.88 -12.29
CA ASP A 86 4.29 0.05 -12.62
C ASP A 86 4.95 0.61 -11.33
N VAL A 87 6.27 0.72 -11.35
CA VAL A 87 7.06 1.11 -10.16
C VAL A 87 6.82 2.56 -9.76
N ASP A 88 6.61 3.47 -10.72
CA ASP A 88 6.36 4.88 -10.42
C ASP A 88 4.95 5.04 -9.83
N GLN A 89 3.96 4.33 -10.38
CA GLN A 89 2.60 4.33 -9.82
C GLN A 89 2.55 3.71 -8.41
N LEU A 90 3.28 2.62 -8.17
CA LEU A 90 3.41 2.03 -6.84
C LEU A 90 4.04 3.01 -5.84
N ARG A 91 5.08 3.75 -6.27
CA ARG A 91 5.73 4.77 -5.45
C ARG A 91 4.73 5.86 -5.04
N GLU A 92 3.95 6.39 -5.97
CA GLU A 92 2.94 7.41 -5.70
C GLU A 92 1.90 6.90 -4.69
N LEU A 93 1.36 5.70 -4.92
CA LEU A 93 0.38 5.09 -4.03
C LEU A 93 0.92 4.84 -2.61
N LEU A 94 2.18 4.40 -2.48
CA LEU A 94 2.84 4.22 -1.17
C LEU A 94 3.02 5.56 -0.44
N GLU A 95 3.36 6.63 -1.18
CA GLU A 95 3.50 7.98 -0.64
C GLU A 95 2.17 8.54 -0.14
N GLU A 96 1.09 8.36 -0.90
CA GLU A 96 -0.27 8.76 -0.50
C GLU A 96 -0.74 7.98 0.74
N ALA A 97 -0.54 6.67 0.76
CA ALA A 97 -0.83 5.82 1.91
C ALA A 97 -0.06 6.26 3.16
N TRP A 98 1.22 6.60 3.00
CA TRP A 98 2.05 7.16 4.07
C TRP A 98 1.49 8.49 4.56
N ARG A 99 1.12 9.43 3.67
CA ARG A 99 0.53 10.73 4.03
C ARG A 99 -0.74 10.58 4.87
N LEU A 100 -1.57 9.58 4.59
CA LEU A 100 -2.79 9.30 5.36
C LEU A 100 -2.53 8.92 6.82
N LYS A 101 -1.34 8.37 7.13
CA LYS A 101 -1.00 7.88 8.48
C LYS A 101 0.05 8.73 9.19
N ALA A 102 0.92 9.38 8.43
CA ALA A 102 2.03 10.16 8.94
C ALA A 102 1.52 11.30 9.85
N PRO A 103 2.15 11.53 11.02
CA PRO A 103 1.84 12.69 11.84
C PRO A 103 2.19 13.98 11.09
N LYS A 104 1.44 15.07 11.34
CA LYS A 104 1.59 16.37 10.67
C LYS A 104 3.02 16.92 10.64
N ARG A 105 3.86 16.56 11.61
CA ARG A 105 5.28 17.00 11.68
C ARG A 105 6.15 16.42 10.56
N LEU A 106 5.73 15.32 9.93
CA LEU A 106 6.46 14.67 8.83
C LEU A 106 5.94 15.11 7.46
N THR A 107 4.70 15.59 7.38
CA THR A 107 4.03 15.99 6.13
C THR A 107 4.01 17.51 5.93
N ARG A 108 4.87 18.25 6.63
CA ARG A 108 4.86 19.72 6.67
C ARG A 108 5.99 20.32 5.84
#